data_AF-C7N6R6-F1
#
_entry.id   AF-C7N6R6-F1
#
_cell.length_a   1.000
_cell.length_b   1.000
_cell.length_c   1.000
_cell.angle_alpha   90.00
_cell.angle_beta   90.00
_cell.angle_gamma   90.00
#
_symmetry.space_group_name_H-M   'P 1'
#
loop_
_entity.id
_entity.type
_entity.pdbx_description
1 polymer ?
#
loop_
_entity_poly.entity_id
_entity_poly.type
_entity_poly.pdbx_seq_one_letter_code
_entity_poly.pdbx_strand_id
1 'polypeptide(L)'
;MRRYTEEQEGWLRANYGRGTVRDTLDAFEARFGWRPSSGALYQKAHKMRLEKAVGEADRAARAQVRMRWSSPECAEMREWMLENDSTEGVQATIDAFEARFGIRLCRSQVTLFRSSHGTQKRSPRRPAEGLPVGTERKGRGGLVKVKVKAHPDVPCSKDNWRYKHHLAWEEANGRPVPEGCAIVFADGDPGNCDPGNLVAVPKRYAGQLNNPRLPGYGDAETLRACVALADLRSAVGAAEKGSPRRCGVCGATFTPTEKQRGYRRGVQTCPACLAAGRHAPGVRDGGEDGTCSVCGATYRKSIRTQTRCPGCIAAAREASARRKRKKEDGR
;
A
#
# COMPACT_ATOMS: atom_id res chain seq x y z
N MET A 1 -37.21 -7.81 -7.05
CA MET A 1 -36.39 -6.92 -7.90
C MET A 1 -37.25 -6.53 -9.10
N ARG A 2 -37.62 -5.24 -9.26
CA ARG A 2 -38.46 -4.83 -10.40
C ARG A 2 -37.70 -5.07 -11.70
N ARG A 3 -38.33 -5.75 -12.67
CA ARG A 3 -37.77 -5.97 -14.01
C ARG A 3 -38.01 -4.72 -14.84
N TYR A 4 -37.01 -4.33 -15.63
CA TYR A 4 -37.16 -3.24 -16.60
C TYR A 4 -38.03 -3.74 -17.76
N THR A 5 -38.96 -2.91 -18.23
CA THR A 5 -39.75 -3.19 -19.44
C THR A 5 -38.93 -2.91 -20.70
N GLU A 6 -39.36 -3.43 -21.85
CA GLU A 6 -38.69 -3.15 -23.14
C GLU A 6 -38.68 -1.66 -23.48
N GLU A 7 -39.75 -0.93 -23.14
CA GLU A 7 -39.82 0.53 -23.29
C GLU A 7 -38.74 1.24 -22.45
N GLN A 8 -38.56 0.80 -21.20
CA GLN A 8 -37.55 1.37 -20.31
C GLN A 8 -36.13 1.05 -20.80
N GLU A 9 -35.90 -0.14 -21.34
CA GLU A 9 -34.63 -0.48 -21.97
C GLU A 9 -34.37 0.36 -23.23
N GLY A 10 -35.37 0.53 -24.09
CA GLY A 10 -35.29 1.40 -25.27
C GLY A 10 -34.93 2.83 -24.88
N TRP A 11 -35.59 3.37 -23.85
CA TRP A 11 -35.28 4.70 -23.32
C TRP A 11 -33.85 4.79 -22.79
N LEU A 12 -33.37 3.77 -22.07
CA LEU A 12 -31.98 3.74 -21.59
C LEU A 12 -30.97 3.72 -22.74
N ARG A 13 -31.22 2.98 -23.83
CA ARG A 13 -30.32 3.01 -25.00
C ARG A 13 -30.17 4.42 -25.58
N ALA A 14 -31.26 5.19 -25.62
CA ALA A 14 -31.27 6.54 -26.17
C ALA A 14 -30.69 7.61 -25.20
N ASN A 15 -30.88 7.45 -23.89
CA ASN A 15 -30.63 8.51 -22.91
C ASN A 15 -29.47 8.23 -21.96
N TYR A 16 -29.02 6.98 -21.84
CA TYR A 16 -27.94 6.63 -20.90
C TYR A 16 -26.62 7.30 -21.28
N GLY A 17 -26.33 7.52 -22.56
CA GLY A 17 -25.06 8.14 -22.98
C GLY A 17 -24.85 9.58 -22.51
N ARG A 18 -25.91 10.32 -22.12
CA ARG A 18 -25.86 11.75 -21.80
C ARG A 18 -25.82 12.02 -20.30
N GLY A 19 -25.04 13.01 -19.88
CA GLY A 19 -25.00 13.52 -18.49
C GLY A 19 -24.53 12.50 -17.45
N THR A 20 -24.66 12.86 -16.19
CA THR A 20 -24.25 12.02 -15.06
C THR A 20 -25.22 10.86 -14.82
N VAL A 21 -24.83 9.90 -13.97
CA VAL A 21 -25.72 8.83 -13.51
C VAL A 21 -26.93 9.40 -12.74
N ARG A 22 -26.79 10.56 -12.08
CA ARG A 22 -27.91 11.19 -11.37
C ARG A 22 -28.92 11.77 -12.35
N ASP A 23 -28.46 12.46 -13.38
CA ASP A 23 -29.33 13.05 -14.40
C ASP A 23 -30.17 11.98 -15.10
N THR A 24 -29.57 10.81 -15.38
CA THR A 24 -30.33 9.67 -15.92
C THR A 24 -31.34 9.12 -14.93
N LEU A 25 -31.04 9.10 -13.63
CA LEU A 25 -31.99 8.67 -12.60
C LEU A 25 -33.17 9.64 -12.47
N ASP A 26 -32.89 10.94 -12.49
CA ASP A 26 -33.91 12.00 -12.41
C ASP A 26 -34.82 11.95 -13.65
N ALA A 27 -34.24 11.85 -14.85
CA ALA A 27 -34.99 11.76 -16.09
C ALA A 27 -35.78 10.43 -16.22
N PHE A 28 -35.24 9.32 -15.70
CA PHE A 28 -35.95 8.05 -15.66
C PHE A 28 -37.15 8.09 -14.70
N GLU A 29 -36.98 8.70 -13.52
CA GLU A 29 -38.06 8.92 -12.55
C GLU A 29 -39.16 9.81 -13.12
N ALA A 30 -38.79 10.92 -13.77
CA ALA A 30 -39.73 11.81 -14.42
C ALA A 30 -40.55 11.12 -15.53
N ARG A 31 -39.95 10.20 -16.28
CA ARG A 31 -40.61 9.53 -17.41
C ARG A 31 -41.45 8.31 -17.01
N PHE A 32 -41.03 7.57 -15.99
CA PHE A 32 -41.62 6.28 -15.61
C PHE A 32 -42.25 6.26 -14.23
N GLY A 33 -42.20 7.37 -13.47
CA GLY A 33 -42.85 7.53 -12.18
C GLY A 33 -42.22 6.73 -11.03
N TRP A 34 -41.03 6.17 -11.22
CA TRP A 34 -40.27 5.51 -10.15
C TRP A 34 -38.76 5.59 -10.41
N ARG A 35 -38.00 5.61 -9.31
CA ARG A 35 -36.54 5.74 -9.36
C ARG A 35 -35.82 4.43 -9.02
N PRO A 36 -35.00 3.86 -9.92
CA PRO A 36 -34.13 2.74 -9.58
C PRO A 36 -32.97 3.18 -8.66
N SER A 37 -32.37 2.24 -7.94
CA SER A 37 -31.12 2.53 -7.24
C SER A 37 -29.99 2.73 -8.26
N SER A 38 -29.00 3.57 -7.91
CA SER A 38 -27.83 3.81 -8.77
C SER A 38 -27.11 2.50 -9.16
N GLY A 39 -26.98 1.57 -8.22
CA GLY A 39 -26.39 0.25 -8.47
C GLY A 39 -27.24 -0.62 -9.40
N ALA A 40 -28.57 -0.59 -9.27
CA ALA A 40 -29.46 -1.35 -10.16
C ALA A 40 -29.42 -0.81 -11.60
N LEU A 41 -29.39 0.52 -11.77
CA LEU A 41 -29.24 1.16 -13.06
C LEU A 41 -27.88 0.81 -13.70
N TYR A 42 -26.80 0.87 -12.92
CA TYR A 42 -25.45 0.53 -13.40
C TYR A 42 -25.35 -0.93 -13.86
N GLN A 43 -25.83 -1.88 -13.05
CA GLN A 43 -25.87 -3.30 -13.41
C GLN A 43 -26.68 -3.54 -14.69
N LYS A 44 -27.80 -2.83 -14.84
CA LYS A 44 -28.64 -2.93 -16.04
C LYS A 44 -27.94 -2.37 -17.28
N ALA A 45 -27.36 -1.19 -17.19
CA ALA A 45 -26.60 -0.57 -18.28
C ALA A 45 -25.40 -1.42 -18.70
N HIS A 46 -24.66 -1.99 -17.74
CA HIS A 46 -23.57 -2.92 -18.01
C HIS A 46 -24.05 -4.17 -18.78
N LYS A 47 -25.16 -4.78 -18.35
CA LYS A 47 -25.76 -5.94 -19.06
C LYS A 47 -26.20 -5.58 -20.48
N MET A 48 -26.62 -4.34 -20.70
CA MET A 48 -27.01 -3.81 -22.01
C MET A 48 -25.84 -3.23 -22.82
N ARG A 49 -24.61 -3.30 -22.29
CA ARG A 49 -23.39 -2.71 -22.88
C ARG A 49 -23.54 -1.22 -23.23
N LEU A 50 -24.25 -0.49 -22.38
CA LEU A 50 -24.40 0.94 -22.50
C LEU A 50 -23.25 1.64 -21.81
N GLU A 51 -22.60 2.54 -22.54
CA GLU A 51 -21.53 3.38 -22.02
C GLU A 51 -21.99 4.83 -21.88
N LYS A 52 -21.50 5.49 -20.83
CA LYS A 52 -21.65 6.93 -20.67
C LYS A 52 -20.60 7.61 -21.55
N ALA A 53 -21.02 8.58 -22.38
CA ALA A 53 -20.05 9.45 -23.02
C ALA A 53 -19.39 10.27 -21.92
N VAL A 54 -18.11 10.04 -21.63
CA VAL A 54 -17.36 10.92 -20.74
C VAL A 54 -17.16 12.23 -21.50
N GLY A 55 -18.09 13.16 -21.31
CA GLY A 55 -18.06 14.48 -21.91
C GLY A 55 -16.76 15.17 -21.58
N GLU A 56 -16.25 15.96 -22.51
CA GLU A 56 -15.06 16.79 -22.31
C GLU A 56 -15.22 17.72 -21.09
N ALA A 57 -16.46 18.16 -20.83
CA ALA A 57 -16.87 18.87 -19.62
C ALA A 57 -16.69 18.05 -18.31
N ASP A 58 -16.95 16.74 -18.31
CA ASP A 58 -16.76 15.88 -17.12
C ASP A 58 -15.26 15.63 -16.83
N ARG A 59 -14.41 15.65 -17.87
CA ARG A 59 -12.95 15.63 -17.69
C ARG A 59 -12.45 16.97 -17.14
N ALA A 60 -13.03 18.08 -17.59
CA ALA A 60 -12.75 19.43 -17.08
C ALA A 60 -13.30 19.67 -15.65
N ALA A 61 -14.33 18.93 -15.23
CA ALA A 61 -14.87 18.93 -13.87
C ALA A 61 -14.05 18.07 -12.86
N ARG A 62 -12.95 17.43 -13.31
CA ARG A 62 -11.96 16.90 -12.38
C ARG A 62 -11.40 18.05 -11.55
N ALA A 63 -11.22 17.81 -10.25
CA ALA A 63 -10.84 18.84 -9.29
C ALA A 63 -9.75 19.77 -9.86
N GLN A 64 -10.11 21.04 -10.08
CA GLN A 64 -9.21 22.06 -10.65
C GLN A 64 -7.95 22.20 -9.78
N VAL A 65 -8.09 21.95 -8.47
CA VAL A 65 -7.00 21.95 -7.49
C VAL A 65 -7.13 20.74 -6.57
N ARG A 66 -6.02 20.01 -6.37
CA ARG A 66 -5.93 18.98 -5.33
C ARG A 66 -5.76 19.65 -3.97
N MET A 67 -6.86 19.82 -3.25
CA MET A 67 -6.84 20.42 -1.92
C MET A 67 -6.10 19.55 -0.88
N ARG A 68 -5.19 20.16 -0.12
CA ARG A 68 -4.52 19.54 1.04
C ARG A 68 -4.92 20.31 2.29
N TRP A 69 -6.05 19.94 2.89
CA TRP A 69 -6.64 20.64 4.05
C TRP A 69 -5.73 20.79 5.28
N SER A 70 -4.67 19.98 5.38
CA SER A 70 -3.65 20.08 6.43
C SER A 70 -2.48 21.03 6.10
N SER A 71 -2.43 21.59 4.88
CA SER A 71 -1.43 22.60 4.51
C SER A 71 -1.75 23.93 5.22
N PRO A 72 -0.75 24.70 5.67
CA PRO A 72 -0.94 26.07 6.15
C PRO A 72 -1.66 26.96 5.13
N GLU A 73 -1.39 26.74 3.83
CA GLU A 73 -2.01 27.48 2.70
C GLU A 73 -3.53 27.29 2.62
N CYS A 74 -4.06 26.23 3.23
CA CYS A 74 -5.48 25.91 3.25
C CYS A 74 -6.14 26.24 4.60
N ALA A 75 -5.47 26.95 5.51
CA ALA A 75 -5.97 27.22 6.85
C ALA A 75 -7.26 28.06 6.84
N GLU A 76 -7.28 29.17 6.10
CA GLU A 76 -8.46 30.04 5.96
C GLU A 76 -9.64 29.27 5.34
N MET A 77 -9.39 28.49 4.29
CA MET A 77 -10.42 27.66 3.63
C MET A 77 -10.96 26.57 4.57
N ARG A 78 -10.12 26.01 5.44
CA ARG A 78 -10.50 25.01 6.44
C ARG A 78 -11.39 25.64 7.52
N GLU A 79 -11.02 26.79 8.05
CA GLU A 79 -11.81 27.51 9.06
C GLU A 79 -13.17 27.91 8.49
N TRP A 80 -13.18 28.48 7.29
CA TRP A 80 -14.43 28.80 6.59
C TRP A 80 -15.30 27.56 6.40
N MET A 81 -14.73 26.42 5.99
CA MET A 81 -15.48 25.17 5.86
C MET A 81 -16.01 24.67 7.21
N LEU A 82 -15.31 24.85 8.33
CA LEU A 82 -15.84 24.45 9.65
C LEU A 82 -17.04 25.30 10.09
N GLU A 83 -17.03 26.59 9.73
CA GLU A 83 -18.10 27.54 10.08
C GLU A 83 -19.30 27.46 9.12
N ASN A 84 -19.05 27.20 7.83
CA ASN A 84 -20.03 27.33 6.74
C ASN A 84 -20.43 25.99 6.09
N ASP A 85 -19.95 24.84 6.58
CA ASP A 85 -20.44 23.51 6.17
C ASP A 85 -21.88 23.30 6.68
N SER A 86 -22.81 23.97 6.02
CA SER A 86 -24.21 24.08 6.42
C SER A 86 -25.02 22.80 6.14
N THR A 87 -26.12 22.68 6.85
CA THR A 87 -27.06 21.54 6.82
C THR A 87 -27.82 21.35 5.51
N GLU A 88 -27.70 22.29 4.56
CA GLU A 88 -28.51 22.37 3.34
C GLU A 88 -28.06 21.42 2.22
N GLY A 89 -26.95 20.70 2.44
CA GLY A 89 -26.50 19.62 1.58
C GLY A 89 -25.18 19.92 0.88
N VAL A 90 -24.59 18.88 0.25
CA VAL A 90 -23.22 18.97 -0.30
C VAL A 90 -23.12 20.00 -1.44
N GLN A 91 -24.21 20.24 -2.18
CA GLN A 91 -24.20 21.16 -3.32
C GLN A 91 -24.14 22.62 -2.87
N ALA A 92 -24.94 23.00 -1.87
CA ALA A 92 -24.92 24.33 -1.28
C ALA A 92 -23.52 24.70 -0.74
N THR A 93 -22.84 23.75 -0.07
CA THR A 93 -21.45 23.95 0.39
C THR A 93 -20.48 24.18 -0.76
N ILE A 94 -20.64 23.46 -1.89
CA ILE A 94 -19.76 23.64 -3.06
C ILE A 94 -19.96 25.03 -3.66
N ASP A 95 -21.21 25.44 -3.86
CA ASP A 95 -21.53 26.70 -4.52
C ASP A 95 -21.13 27.91 -3.64
N ALA A 96 -21.34 27.82 -2.31
CA ALA A 96 -20.88 28.84 -1.37
C ALA A 96 -19.35 28.93 -1.27
N PHE A 97 -18.65 27.78 -1.30
CA PHE A 97 -17.19 27.75 -1.28
C PHE A 97 -16.60 28.35 -2.56
N GLU A 98 -17.19 28.06 -3.71
CA GLU A 98 -16.80 28.66 -4.99
C GLU A 98 -17.05 30.17 -5.01
N ALA A 99 -18.18 30.64 -4.48
CA ALA A 99 -18.47 32.06 -4.39
C ALA A 99 -17.44 32.83 -3.53
N ARG A 100 -16.91 32.20 -2.46
CA ARG A 100 -15.96 32.84 -1.55
C ARG A 100 -14.51 32.78 -2.02
N PHE A 101 -14.10 31.66 -2.62
CA PHE A 101 -12.69 31.39 -2.93
C PHE A 101 -12.39 31.26 -4.43
N GLY A 102 -13.40 31.31 -5.30
CA GLY A 102 -13.25 31.11 -6.75
C GLY A 102 -12.82 29.69 -7.14
N ILE A 103 -12.86 28.74 -6.20
CA ILE A 103 -12.42 27.36 -6.40
C ILE A 103 -13.64 26.45 -6.27
N ARG A 104 -14.00 25.75 -7.35
CA ARG A 104 -15.09 24.76 -7.30
C ARG A 104 -14.59 23.44 -6.73
N LEU A 105 -15.06 23.09 -5.51
CA LEU A 105 -14.78 21.79 -4.91
C LEU A 105 -15.60 20.68 -5.57
N CYS A 106 -15.03 19.48 -5.69
CA CYS A 106 -15.80 18.31 -6.06
C CYS A 106 -16.50 17.69 -4.84
N ARG A 107 -17.61 16.97 -5.08
CA ARG A 107 -18.39 16.29 -4.01
C ARG A 107 -17.52 15.42 -3.10
N SER A 108 -16.53 14.73 -3.64
CA SER A 108 -15.61 13.89 -2.86
C SER A 108 -14.66 14.70 -1.98
N GLN A 109 -14.25 15.91 -2.39
CA GLN A 109 -13.42 16.79 -1.55
C GLN A 109 -14.18 17.27 -0.33
N VAL A 110 -15.44 17.66 -0.49
CA VAL A 110 -16.33 18.03 0.63
C VAL A 110 -16.58 16.81 1.53
N THR A 111 -16.86 15.64 0.95
CA THR A 111 -17.08 14.41 1.74
C THR A 111 -15.83 14.01 2.53
N LEU A 112 -14.64 14.11 1.92
CA LEU A 112 -13.37 13.82 2.57
C LEU A 112 -13.06 14.84 3.68
N PHE A 113 -13.35 16.12 3.46
CA PHE A 113 -13.25 17.16 4.49
C PHE A 113 -14.10 16.78 5.70
N ARG A 114 -15.39 16.49 5.49
CA ARG A 114 -16.33 16.10 6.56
C ARG A 114 -15.88 14.87 7.34
N SER A 115 -15.36 13.86 6.63
CA SER A 115 -14.85 12.64 7.27
C SER A 115 -13.56 12.88 8.05
N SER A 116 -12.68 13.78 7.60
CA SER A 116 -11.41 14.07 8.27
C SER A 116 -11.55 15.03 9.44
N HIS A 117 -12.57 15.89 9.43
CA HIS A 117 -12.83 16.89 10.48
C HIS A 117 -14.04 16.53 11.36
N GLY A 118 -14.60 15.33 11.20
CA GLY A 118 -15.67 14.81 12.07
C GLY A 118 -17.05 15.47 11.90
N THR A 119 -17.25 16.31 10.89
CA THR A 119 -18.53 17.02 10.66
C THR A 119 -19.57 16.18 9.90
N GLN A 120 -19.26 14.92 9.57
CA GLN A 120 -20.17 14.04 8.84
C GLN A 120 -21.42 13.68 9.68
N LYS A 121 -22.58 14.24 9.32
CA LYS A 121 -23.86 13.91 9.96
C LYS A 121 -24.37 12.53 9.53
N ARG A 122 -24.93 11.77 10.49
CA ARG A 122 -25.66 10.53 10.18
C ARG A 122 -26.92 10.86 9.37
N SER A 123 -27.23 10.02 8.38
CA SER A 123 -28.53 10.09 7.73
C SER A 123 -29.63 9.81 8.76
N PRO A 124 -30.76 10.53 8.73
CA PRO A 124 -31.89 10.31 9.64
C PRO A 124 -32.65 9.00 9.38
N ARG A 125 -32.18 8.13 8.47
CA ARG A 125 -32.77 6.80 8.31
C ARG A 125 -32.71 6.06 9.64
N ARG A 126 -33.89 5.59 10.08
CA ARG A 126 -34.12 4.84 11.32
C ARG A 126 -32.91 3.93 11.57
N PRO A 127 -32.19 4.08 12.70
CA PRO A 127 -31.10 3.17 13.00
C PRO A 127 -31.73 1.78 13.02
N ALA A 128 -31.29 0.90 12.10
CA ALA A 128 -31.56 -0.51 12.27
C ALA A 128 -31.14 -0.84 13.70
N GLU A 129 -32.03 -1.44 14.50
CA GLU A 129 -31.74 -1.84 15.87
C GLU A 129 -30.39 -2.55 15.86
N GLY A 130 -29.39 -1.89 16.44
CA GLY A 130 -28.04 -2.39 16.39
C GLY A 130 -27.99 -3.71 17.15
N LEU A 131 -27.19 -4.67 16.68
CA LEU A 131 -26.94 -5.91 17.42
C LEU A 131 -26.62 -5.61 18.90
N PRO A 132 -27.05 -6.43 19.87
CA PRO A 132 -26.78 -6.16 21.28
C PRO A 132 -25.26 -6.16 21.58
N VAL A 133 -24.85 -5.42 22.62
CA VAL A 133 -23.48 -5.50 23.14
C VAL A 133 -23.19 -6.94 23.56
N GLY A 134 -21.98 -7.42 23.29
CA GLY A 134 -21.58 -8.82 23.44
C GLY A 134 -21.80 -9.68 22.20
N THR A 135 -22.50 -9.19 21.17
CA THR A 135 -22.67 -9.95 19.92
C THR A 135 -21.33 -10.25 19.27
N GLU A 136 -21.09 -11.52 18.96
CA GLU A 136 -19.94 -11.97 18.19
C GLU A 136 -20.23 -12.01 16.70
N ARG A 137 -19.25 -11.62 15.89
CA ARG A 137 -19.33 -11.70 14.43
C ARG A 137 -18.00 -12.14 13.83
N LYS A 138 -18.05 -13.20 13.02
CA LYS A 138 -16.93 -13.62 12.18
C LYS A 138 -16.73 -12.63 11.03
N GLY A 139 -15.51 -12.12 10.92
CA GLY A 139 -15.08 -11.20 9.87
C GLY A 139 -14.41 -11.92 8.69
N ARG A 140 -13.76 -11.13 7.83
CA ARG A 140 -12.85 -11.67 6.81
C ARG A 140 -11.65 -12.34 7.48
N GLY A 141 -11.22 -13.48 6.95
CA GLY A 141 -10.06 -14.23 7.45
C GLY A 141 -10.33 -14.96 8.77
N GLY A 142 -11.59 -15.28 9.10
CA GLY A 142 -11.96 -16.05 10.28
C GLY A 142 -11.93 -15.29 11.61
N LEU A 143 -11.36 -14.08 11.65
CA LEU A 143 -11.24 -13.28 12.88
C LEU A 143 -12.60 -12.92 13.48
N VAL A 144 -12.78 -13.19 14.77
CA VAL A 144 -13.99 -12.86 15.53
C VAL A 144 -13.91 -11.44 16.09
N LYS A 145 -14.99 -10.68 15.95
CA LYS A 145 -15.19 -9.37 16.59
C LYS A 145 -16.34 -9.43 17.57
N VAL A 146 -16.19 -8.75 18.70
CA VAL A 146 -17.21 -8.58 19.74
C VAL A 146 -17.66 -7.13 19.76
N LYS A 147 -18.97 -6.91 19.80
CA LYS A 147 -19.52 -5.57 19.98
C LYS A 147 -19.34 -5.13 21.43
N VAL A 148 -18.52 -4.12 21.68
CA VAL A 148 -18.18 -3.64 23.04
C VAL A 148 -19.00 -2.42 23.47
N LYS A 149 -19.59 -1.69 22.52
CA LYS A 149 -20.44 -0.52 22.79
C LYS A 149 -21.69 -0.54 21.92
N ALA A 150 -22.80 0.02 22.42
CA ALA A 150 -24.05 0.08 21.67
C ALA A 150 -23.91 0.90 20.37
N HIS A 151 -23.25 2.05 20.48
CA HIS A 151 -23.01 3.00 19.39
C HIS A 151 -21.53 3.37 19.30
N PRO A 152 -21.04 3.69 18.09
CA PRO A 152 -19.70 4.24 17.93
C PRO A 152 -19.61 5.67 18.45
N ASP A 153 -18.44 6.04 18.98
CA ASP A 153 -18.17 7.38 19.49
C ASP A 153 -17.97 8.36 18.31
N VAL A 154 -17.26 7.90 17.27
CA VAL A 154 -17.03 8.68 16.05
C VAL A 154 -18.11 8.37 14.99
N PRO A 155 -18.79 9.37 14.42
CA PRO A 155 -19.74 9.16 13.33
C PRO A 155 -19.14 8.35 12.18
N CYS A 156 -19.89 7.35 11.71
CA CYS A 156 -19.48 6.43 10.63
C CYS A 156 -18.23 5.58 10.92
N SER A 157 -17.73 5.55 12.16
CA SER A 157 -16.67 4.64 12.60
C SER A 157 -17.24 3.26 13.00
N LYS A 158 -16.33 2.33 13.32
CA LYS A 158 -16.65 1.01 13.88
C LYS A 158 -15.88 0.76 15.20
N ASP A 159 -15.57 1.82 15.93
CA ASP A 159 -14.88 1.77 17.23
C ASP A 159 -15.67 0.99 18.31
N ASN A 160 -16.97 0.81 18.09
CA ASN A 160 -17.84 -0.01 18.93
C ASN A 160 -17.65 -1.53 18.78
N TRP A 161 -16.77 -1.98 17.87
CA TRP A 161 -16.39 -3.38 17.70
C TRP A 161 -14.90 -3.58 17.97
N ARG A 162 -14.55 -4.55 18.82
CA ARG A 162 -13.15 -4.95 19.06
C ARG A 162 -12.93 -6.41 18.66
N TYR A 163 -11.68 -6.77 18.39
CA TYR A 163 -11.32 -8.15 18.08
C TYR A 163 -11.32 -9.01 19.34
N LYS A 164 -11.91 -10.21 19.27
CA LYS A 164 -12.04 -11.12 20.41
C LYS A 164 -10.70 -11.51 21.01
N HIS A 165 -9.73 -11.83 20.15
CA HIS A 165 -8.37 -12.19 20.57
C HIS A 165 -7.61 -11.05 21.26
N HIS A 166 -7.89 -9.78 20.93
CA HIS A 166 -7.35 -8.66 21.71
C HIS A 166 -7.95 -8.64 23.11
N LEU A 167 -9.28 -8.75 23.23
CA LEU A 167 -9.96 -8.74 24.51
C LEU A 167 -9.50 -9.89 25.41
N ALA A 168 -9.46 -11.12 24.88
CA ALA A 168 -9.02 -12.30 25.63
C ALA A 168 -7.56 -12.18 26.11
N TRP A 169 -6.67 -11.64 25.25
CA TRP A 169 -5.28 -11.41 25.64
C TRP A 169 -5.16 -10.32 26.72
N GLU A 170 -5.89 -9.22 26.58
CA GLU A 170 -5.88 -8.10 27.53
C GLU A 170 -6.41 -8.51 28.91
N GLU A 171 -7.49 -9.29 28.94
CA GLU A 171 -8.10 -9.85 30.15
C GLU A 171 -7.12 -10.78 30.88
N ALA A 172 -6.50 -11.71 30.17
CA ALA A 172 -5.57 -12.67 30.78
C ALA A 172 -4.25 -12.06 31.24
N ASN A 173 -3.77 -10.99 30.59
CA ASN A 173 -2.52 -10.32 30.95
C ASN A 173 -2.72 -9.11 31.87
N GLY A 174 -3.96 -8.68 32.12
CA GLY A 174 -4.29 -7.50 32.92
C GLY A 174 -3.79 -6.18 32.35
N ARG A 175 -3.46 -6.12 31.06
CA ARG A 175 -2.87 -4.94 30.41
C ARG A 175 -3.27 -4.83 28.94
N PRO A 176 -3.29 -3.61 28.38
CA PRO A 176 -3.52 -3.42 26.94
C PRO A 176 -2.41 -4.08 26.11
N VAL A 177 -2.74 -4.45 24.87
CA VAL A 177 -1.74 -4.96 23.92
C VAL A 177 -0.61 -3.91 23.75
N PRO A 178 0.66 -4.28 23.94
CA PRO A 178 1.78 -3.35 23.83
C PRO A 178 1.82 -2.64 22.47
N GLU A 179 2.22 -1.37 22.46
CA GLU A 179 2.34 -0.61 21.24
C GLU A 179 3.32 -1.28 20.27
N GLY A 180 2.98 -1.29 18.98
CA GLY A 180 3.79 -1.93 17.95
C GLY A 180 3.74 -3.46 17.96
N CYS A 181 2.97 -4.09 18.86
CA CYS A 181 2.70 -5.52 18.84
C CYS A 181 1.39 -5.85 18.11
N ALA A 182 1.31 -7.08 17.61
CA ALA A 182 0.11 -7.73 17.11
C ALA A 182 -0.07 -9.04 17.89
N ILE A 183 -1.33 -9.42 18.14
CA ILE A 183 -1.63 -10.71 18.77
C ILE A 183 -1.68 -11.77 17.67
N VAL A 184 -0.93 -12.85 17.86
CA VAL A 184 -0.81 -13.97 16.92
C VAL A 184 -1.39 -15.22 17.57
N PHE A 185 -2.18 -15.96 16.80
CA PHE A 185 -2.71 -17.28 17.15
C PHE A 185 -1.61 -18.30 16.91
N ALA A 186 -1.16 -18.98 17.97
CA ALA A 186 -0.01 -19.86 17.87
C ALA A 186 -0.32 -21.16 17.10
N ASP A 187 -1.56 -21.64 17.16
CA ASP A 187 -2.08 -22.74 16.35
C ASP A 187 -2.50 -22.35 14.92
N GLY A 188 -2.52 -21.05 14.61
CA GLY A 188 -3.00 -20.51 13.34
C GLY A 188 -4.52 -20.52 13.16
N ASP A 189 -5.31 -20.93 14.16
CA ASP A 189 -6.78 -20.88 14.11
C ASP A 189 -7.31 -19.52 14.61
N PRO A 190 -7.87 -18.67 13.73
CA PRO A 190 -8.41 -17.37 14.13
C PRO A 190 -9.68 -17.47 15.02
N GLY A 191 -10.22 -18.67 15.22
CA GLY A 191 -11.30 -18.97 16.16
C GLY A 191 -10.83 -19.30 17.57
N ASN A 192 -9.59 -19.78 17.75
CA ASN A 192 -9.06 -20.17 19.05
C ASN A 192 -8.52 -18.95 19.82
N CYS A 193 -9.41 -18.30 20.56
CA CYS A 193 -9.07 -17.14 21.40
C CYS A 193 -8.67 -17.52 22.84
N ASP A 194 -8.22 -18.76 23.09
CA ASP A 194 -7.69 -19.16 24.40
C ASP A 194 -6.44 -18.33 24.73
N PRO A 195 -6.35 -17.68 25.91
CA PRO A 195 -5.19 -16.86 26.25
C PRO A 195 -3.84 -17.60 26.19
N GLY A 196 -3.83 -18.91 26.46
CA GLY A 196 -2.66 -19.76 26.33
C GLY A 196 -2.20 -19.95 24.89
N ASN A 197 -3.08 -19.78 23.89
CA ASN A 197 -2.79 -19.81 22.46
C ASN A 197 -2.39 -18.42 21.89
N LEU A 198 -2.59 -17.35 22.65
CA LEU A 198 -2.39 -15.98 22.17
C LEU A 198 -1.04 -15.40 22.60
N VAL A 199 -0.22 -15.02 21.64
CA VAL A 199 1.10 -14.41 21.89
C VAL A 199 1.16 -13.01 21.31
N ALA A 200 1.59 -12.04 22.12
CA ALA A 200 1.89 -10.69 21.65
C ALA A 200 3.25 -10.67 20.94
N VAL A 201 3.23 -10.42 19.63
CA VAL A 201 4.40 -10.43 18.77
C VAL A 201 4.66 -9.02 18.23
N PRO A 202 5.89 -8.49 18.33
CA PRO A 202 6.25 -7.23 17.67
C PRO A 202 5.99 -7.29 16.16
N LYS A 203 5.26 -6.31 15.60
CA LYS A 203 4.90 -6.27 14.17
C LYS A 203 6.12 -6.33 13.24
N ARG A 204 7.27 -5.84 13.70
CA ARG A 204 8.57 -5.92 13.00
C ARG A 204 9.02 -7.36 12.70
N TYR A 205 8.52 -8.35 13.44
CA TYR A 205 8.87 -9.76 13.26
C TYR A 205 7.88 -10.55 12.41
N ALA A 206 6.73 -9.97 12.03
CA ALA A 206 5.72 -10.67 11.22
C ALA A 206 6.29 -11.22 9.90
N GLY A 207 7.13 -10.43 9.21
CA GLY A 207 7.80 -10.89 7.99
C GLY A 207 8.87 -11.97 8.22
N GLN A 208 9.48 -12.01 9.40
CA GLN A 208 10.45 -13.05 9.76
C GLN A 208 9.73 -14.35 10.09
N LEU A 209 8.64 -14.30 10.85
CA LEU A 209 7.84 -15.49 11.20
C LEU A 209 7.23 -16.18 9.97
N ASN A 210 6.94 -15.44 8.91
CA ASN A 210 6.48 -15.99 7.63
C ASN A 210 7.62 -16.49 6.72
N ASN A 211 8.88 -16.41 7.18
CA ASN A 211 10.04 -16.83 6.39
C ASN A 211 10.23 -18.35 6.51
N PRO A 212 10.29 -19.10 5.40
CA PRO A 212 10.50 -20.55 5.44
C PRO A 212 11.86 -20.97 6.04
N ARG A 213 12.78 -20.03 6.28
CA ARG A 213 14.06 -20.26 6.96
C ARG A 213 14.00 -20.17 8.48
N LEU A 214 12.84 -19.86 9.07
CA LEU A 214 12.60 -20.05 10.49
C LEU A 214 11.87 -21.38 10.70
N PRO A 215 12.06 -22.03 11.86
CA PRO A 215 11.21 -23.14 12.27
C PRO A 215 9.74 -22.70 12.25
N GLY A 216 8.85 -23.62 11.88
CA GLY A 216 7.42 -23.42 12.08
C GLY A 216 7.06 -23.38 13.57
N TYR A 217 5.88 -22.84 13.88
CA TYR A 217 5.28 -22.87 15.20
C TYR A 217 3.86 -23.44 15.10
N GLY A 218 3.37 -24.04 16.19
CA GLY A 218 2.02 -24.60 16.28
C GLY A 218 1.38 -24.45 17.67
N ASP A 219 2.12 -23.89 18.61
CA ASP A 219 1.70 -23.65 19.99
C ASP A 219 2.42 -22.41 20.54
N ALA A 220 1.97 -21.89 21.67
CA ALA A 220 2.49 -20.63 22.18
C ALA A 220 3.96 -20.70 22.64
N GLU A 221 4.46 -21.85 23.06
CA GLU A 221 5.85 -22.02 23.43
C GLU A 221 6.74 -21.96 22.18
N THR A 222 6.41 -22.74 21.14
CA THR A 222 7.16 -22.72 19.87
C THR A 222 7.09 -21.35 19.18
N LEU A 223 5.96 -20.66 19.28
CA LEU A 223 5.83 -19.29 18.78
C LEU A 223 6.73 -18.32 19.56
N ARG A 224 6.78 -18.38 20.90
CA ARG A 224 7.69 -17.54 21.71
C ARG A 224 9.15 -17.83 21.35
N ALA A 225 9.52 -19.09 21.14
CA ALA A 225 10.86 -19.46 20.68
C ALA A 225 11.19 -18.87 19.30
N CYS A 226 10.26 -18.91 18.35
CA CYS A 226 10.42 -18.30 17.03
C CYS A 226 10.58 -16.77 17.12
N VAL A 227 9.84 -16.12 18.02
CA VAL A 227 9.98 -14.68 18.29
C VAL A 227 11.36 -14.36 18.87
N ALA A 228 11.86 -15.15 19.83
CA ALA A 228 13.20 -15.00 20.39
C ALA A 228 14.29 -15.19 19.32
N LEU A 229 14.11 -16.17 18.42
CA LEU A 229 15.02 -16.39 17.30
C LEU A 229 15.00 -15.22 16.30
N ALA A 230 13.83 -14.66 16.01
CA ALA A 230 13.71 -13.47 15.15
C ALA A 230 14.36 -12.24 15.78
N ASP A 231 14.25 -12.09 17.10
CA ASP A 231 14.93 -11.05 17.87
C ASP A 231 16.45 -11.20 17.79
N LEU A 232 16.97 -12.41 18.05
CA LEU A 232 18.39 -12.73 17.94
C LEU A 232 18.93 -12.46 16.53
N ARG A 233 18.23 -12.90 15.48
CA ARG A 233 18.63 -12.64 14.07
C ARG A 233 18.65 -11.14 13.76
N SER A 234 17.73 -10.38 14.33
CA SER A 234 17.67 -8.93 14.17
C SER A 234 18.85 -8.25 14.87
N ALA A 235 19.18 -8.69 16.09
CA ALA A 235 20.33 -8.22 16.85
C ALA A 235 21.67 -8.55 16.14
N VAL A 236 21.84 -9.78 15.64
CA VAL A 236 23.00 -10.18 14.83
C VAL A 236 23.11 -9.31 13.59
N GLY A 237 22.02 -9.13 12.85
CA GLY A 237 22.00 -8.28 11.66
C GLY A 237 22.30 -6.81 11.95
N ALA A 238 21.94 -6.31 13.14
CA ALA A 238 22.31 -4.97 13.59
C ALA A 238 23.81 -4.87 13.95
N ALA A 239 24.35 -5.89 14.63
CA ALA A 239 25.76 -5.98 14.96
C ALA A 239 26.65 -6.06 13.70
N GLU A 240 26.34 -6.96 12.76
CA GLU A 240 27.06 -7.11 11.47
C GLU A 240 27.06 -5.84 10.61
N LYS A 241 25.99 -5.04 10.73
CA LYS A 241 25.85 -3.74 10.08
C LYS A 241 26.75 -2.68 10.71
N GLY A 242 26.97 -2.76 12.02
CA GLY A 242 27.83 -1.86 12.79
C GLY A 242 29.31 -2.25 12.80
N SER A 243 29.65 -3.49 12.42
CA SER A 243 31.04 -3.97 12.42
C SER A 243 31.93 -3.17 11.45
N PRO A 244 33.14 -2.74 11.88
CA PRO A 244 34.12 -2.12 11.00
C PRO A 244 34.57 -3.07 9.87
N ARG A 245 34.85 -2.52 8.69
CA ARG A 245 35.23 -3.26 7.47
C ARG A 245 36.44 -2.62 6.81
N ARG A 246 37.25 -3.42 6.11
CA ARG A 246 38.35 -2.89 5.30
C ARG A 246 37.85 -2.48 3.92
N CYS A 247 38.35 -1.34 3.44
CA CYS A 247 38.05 -0.86 2.11
C CYS A 247 38.84 -1.64 1.04
N GLY A 248 38.16 -2.17 0.03
CA GLY A 248 38.78 -2.85 -1.11
C GLY A 248 39.47 -1.91 -2.12
N VAL A 249 39.43 -0.59 -1.92
CA VAL A 249 40.16 0.40 -2.74
C VAL A 249 41.43 0.84 -2.02
N CYS A 250 41.32 1.31 -0.77
CA CYS A 250 42.43 1.92 -0.04
C CYS A 250 42.89 1.13 1.21
N GLY A 251 42.26 0.00 1.54
CA GLY A 251 42.63 -0.83 2.70
C GLY A 251 42.19 -0.31 4.07
N ALA A 252 41.74 0.95 4.16
CA ALA A 252 41.34 1.60 5.41
C ALA A 252 40.15 0.92 6.08
N THR A 253 40.17 0.84 7.40
CA THR A 253 39.05 0.36 8.22
C THR A 253 37.99 1.45 8.34
N PHE A 254 36.73 1.13 8.05
CA PHE A 254 35.61 2.06 8.15
C PHE A 254 34.32 1.33 8.58
N THR A 255 33.42 2.06 9.23
CA THR A 255 32.07 1.57 9.52
C THR A 255 31.10 2.10 8.46
N PRO A 256 30.36 1.23 7.74
CA PRO A 256 29.42 1.69 6.71
C PRO A 256 28.33 2.59 7.30
N THR A 257 28.07 3.72 6.64
CA THR A 257 26.96 4.64 6.99
C THR A 257 25.59 4.02 6.72
N GLU A 258 24.53 4.58 7.30
CA GLU A 258 23.16 4.09 7.10
C GLU A 258 22.75 4.01 5.63
N LYS A 259 23.07 5.05 4.85
CA LYS A 259 22.85 5.07 3.40
C LYS A 259 23.59 3.94 2.69
N GLN A 260 24.82 3.61 3.11
CA GLN A 260 25.56 2.48 2.54
C GLN A 260 24.98 1.13 2.94
N ARG A 261 24.42 1.00 4.15
CA ARG A 261 23.80 -0.23 4.68
C ARG A 261 22.51 -0.62 3.96
N GLY A 262 21.79 0.34 3.39
CA GLY A 262 20.48 0.11 2.74
C GLY A 262 20.54 -0.71 1.44
N TYR A 263 21.70 -0.78 0.77
CA TYR A 263 21.75 -1.28 -0.60
C TYR A 263 22.44 -2.63 -0.80
N ARG A 264 23.40 -3.07 0.05
CA ARG A 264 24.13 -4.37 -0.15
C ARG A 264 24.71 -4.98 1.15
N ARG A 265 24.59 -6.29 1.31
CA ARG A 265 25.40 -7.11 2.24
C ARG A 265 26.85 -7.22 1.72
N GLY A 266 27.59 -6.11 1.66
CA GLY A 266 28.93 -6.16 1.03
C GLY A 266 29.51 -4.80 0.66
N VAL A 267 29.27 -3.76 1.47
CA VAL A 267 29.92 -2.45 1.26
C VAL A 267 31.42 -2.60 1.50
N GLN A 268 32.19 -2.63 0.41
CA GLN A 268 33.65 -2.73 0.42
C GLN A 268 34.33 -1.38 0.15
N THR A 269 33.58 -0.31 -0.08
CA THR A 269 34.15 1.01 -0.39
C THR A 269 33.87 1.98 0.75
N CYS A 270 34.92 2.60 1.30
CA CYS A 270 34.78 3.61 2.34
C CYS A 270 34.14 4.90 1.78
N PRO A 271 33.49 5.72 2.63
CA PRO A 271 32.89 6.99 2.22
C PRO A 271 33.85 7.92 1.46
N ALA A 272 35.12 7.99 1.90
CA ALA A 272 36.13 8.82 1.25
C ALA A 272 36.45 8.37 -0.19
N CYS A 273 36.55 7.06 -0.44
CA CYS A 273 36.75 6.56 -1.80
C CYS A 273 35.52 6.76 -2.69
N LEU A 274 34.31 6.60 -2.14
CA LEU A 274 33.07 6.90 -2.87
C LEU A 274 32.97 8.37 -3.26
N ALA A 275 33.31 9.29 -2.34
CA ALA A 275 33.35 10.72 -2.62
C ALA A 275 34.37 11.07 -3.71
N ALA A 276 35.47 10.32 -3.78
CA ALA A 276 36.48 10.44 -4.83
C ALA A 276 36.13 9.67 -6.13
N GLY A 277 34.91 9.15 -6.28
CA GLY A 277 34.46 8.41 -7.47
C GLY A 277 35.10 7.03 -7.65
N ARG A 278 35.78 6.51 -6.64
CA ARG A 278 36.43 5.18 -6.67
C ARG A 278 35.52 4.14 -6.02
N HIS A 279 35.39 2.99 -6.66
CA HIS A 279 34.59 1.87 -6.18
C HIS A 279 35.44 0.62 -6.07
N ALA A 280 35.29 -0.11 -4.95
CA ALA A 280 35.88 -1.44 -4.84
C ALA A 280 35.26 -2.34 -5.93
N PRO A 281 36.06 -3.16 -6.61
CA PRO A 281 35.51 -4.16 -7.52
C PRO A 281 34.62 -5.07 -6.68
N GLY A 282 33.30 -5.03 -6.91
CA GLY A 282 32.37 -5.83 -6.12
C GLY A 282 32.77 -7.30 -6.16
N VAL A 283 32.63 -8.02 -5.05
CA VAL A 283 32.74 -9.48 -5.03
C VAL A 283 31.73 -10.00 -6.04
N ARG A 284 32.22 -10.40 -7.21
CA ARG A 284 31.42 -11.11 -8.19
C ARG A 284 31.45 -12.54 -7.69
N ASP A 285 30.33 -13.01 -7.14
CA ASP A 285 30.16 -14.41 -6.71
C ASP A 285 30.88 -15.31 -7.71
N GLY A 286 31.89 -16.04 -7.22
CA GLY A 286 32.93 -16.65 -8.05
C GLY A 286 32.32 -17.44 -9.19
N GLY A 287 32.30 -16.83 -10.38
CA GLY A 287 31.51 -17.32 -11.51
C GLY A 287 31.86 -18.75 -11.83
N GLU A 288 30.83 -19.55 -12.05
CA GLU A 288 30.91 -20.89 -12.63
C GLU A 288 32.02 -21.02 -13.70
N ASP A 289 32.63 -22.20 -13.78
CA ASP A 289 33.55 -22.49 -14.88
C ASP A 289 32.78 -22.50 -16.20
N GLY A 290 33.34 -21.87 -17.22
CA GLY A 290 32.75 -21.77 -18.55
C GLY A 290 33.75 -22.12 -19.63
N THR A 291 33.24 -22.53 -20.79
CA THR A 291 34.04 -22.85 -21.97
C THR A 291 34.13 -21.64 -22.90
N CYS A 292 35.33 -21.33 -23.38
CA CYS A 292 35.54 -20.18 -24.26
C CYS A 292 34.97 -20.46 -25.65
N SER A 293 34.08 -19.59 -26.14
CA SER A 293 33.51 -19.66 -27.49
C SER A 293 34.51 -19.47 -28.64
N VAL A 294 35.76 -19.08 -28.35
CA VAL A 294 36.79 -18.84 -29.38
C VAL A 294 37.87 -19.92 -29.36
N CYS A 295 38.40 -20.27 -28.19
CA CYS A 295 39.52 -21.22 -28.09
C CYS A 295 39.15 -22.54 -27.41
N GLY A 296 37.90 -22.73 -26.97
CA GLY A 296 37.46 -23.95 -26.29
C GLY A 296 38.02 -24.16 -24.87
N ALA A 297 38.93 -23.30 -24.39
CA ALA A 297 39.50 -23.45 -23.06
C ALA A 297 38.47 -23.24 -21.94
N THR A 298 38.55 -24.06 -20.90
CA THR A 298 37.79 -23.88 -19.65
C THR A 298 38.39 -22.72 -18.84
N TYR A 299 37.55 -21.83 -18.33
CA TYR A 299 37.98 -20.68 -17.53
C TYR A 299 36.91 -20.27 -16.51
N ARG A 300 37.35 -19.69 -15.39
CA ARG A 300 36.45 -19.11 -14.38
C ARG A 300 35.81 -17.83 -14.92
N LYS A 301 34.49 -17.77 -15.02
CA LYS A 301 33.81 -16.56 -15.53
C LYS A 301 33.95 -15.39 -14.54
N SER A 302 34.37 -14.23 -15.03
CA SER A 302 34.44 -12.98 -14.26
C SER A 302 33.11 -12.23 -14.22
N ILE A 303 32.16 -12.53 -15.12
CA ILE A 303 30.75 -12.11 -15.08
C ILE A 303 29.91 -13.28 -15.60
N ARG A 304 28.67 -13.45 -15.12
CA ARG A 304 27.80 -14.59 -15.50
C ARG A 304 27.62 -14.75 -17.02
N THR A 305 27.63 -13.64 -17.76
CA THR A 305 27.44 -13.60 -19.22
C THR A 305 28.75 -13.69 -20.01
N GLN A 306 29.89 -13.95 -19.38
CA GLN A 306 31.16 -14.05 -20.08
C GLN A 306 31.18 -15.32 -20.95
N THR A 307 31.44 -15.15 -22.24
CA THR A 307 31.49 -16.25 -23.23
C THR A 307 32.89 -16.48 -23.80
N ARG A 308 33.86 -15.61 -23.48
CA ARG A 308 35.26 -15.69 -23.96
C ARG A 308 36.21 -15.64 -22.79
N CYS A 309 37.28 -16.42 -22.81
CA CYS A 309 38.31 -16.37 -21.78
C CYS A 309 39.05 -15.01 -21.79
N PRO A 310 39.72 -14.64 -20.69
CA PRO A 310 40.46 -13.37 -20.60
C PRO A 310 41.48 -13.17 -21.72
N GLY A 311 42.18 -14.23 -22.14
CA GLY A 311 43.16 -14.17 -23.25
C GLY A 311 42.53 -13.80 -24.58
N CYS A 312 41.41 -14.43 -24.96
CA CYS A 312 40.70 -14.09 -26.20
C CYS A 312 40.07 -12.69 -26.18
N ILE A 313 39.68 -12.18 -25.00
CA ILE A 313 39.19 -10.81 -24.85
C ILE A 313 40.34 -9.81 -25.05
N ALA A 314 41.51 -10.05 -24.46
CA ALA A 314 42.69 -9.20 -24.61
C ALA A 314 43.15 -9.13 -26.08
N ALA A 315 43.27 -10.28 -26.74
CA ALA A 315 43.65 -10.34 -28.16
C ALA A 315 42.67 -9.58 -29.07
N ALA A 316 41.36 -9.67 -28.81
CA ALA A 316 40.36 -8.93 -29.57
C ALA A 316 40.45 -7.40 -29.37
N ARG A 317 40.80 -6.96 -28.16
CA ARG A 317 41.03 -5.53 -27.84
C ARG A 317 42.27 -5.01 -28.55
N GLU A 318 43.37 -5.75 -28.54
CA GLU A 318 44.60 -5.38 -29.25
C GLU A 318 44.38 -5.32 -30.76
N ALA A 319 43.66 -6.30 -31.34
CA ALA A 319 43.31 -6.29 -32.75
C ALA A 319 42.44 -5.08 -33.13
N SER A 320 41.48 -4.71 -32.27
CA SER A 320 40.63 -3.52 -32.47
C SER A 320 41.44 -2.23 -32.35
N ALA A 321 42.35 -2.14 -31.38
CA ALA A 321 43.23 -0.99 -31.20
C ALA A 321 44.21 -0.83 -32.38
N ARG A 322 44.77 -1.93 -32.90
CA ARG A 322 45.60 -1.93 -34.11
C ARG A 322 44.82 -1.46 -35.35
N ARG A 323 43.57 -1.93 -35.53
CA ARG A 323 42.69 -1.46 -36.62
C ARG A 323 42.38 0.03 -36.52
N LYS A 324 42.19 0.54 -35.30
CA LYS A 324 41.93 1.97 -35.07
C LYS A 324 43.14 2.84 -35.42
N ARG A 325 44.34 2.47 -34.97
CA ARG A 325 45.60 3.16 -35.34
C ARG A 325 45.85 3.17 -36.85
N LYS A 326 45.69 2.02 -37.52
CA LYS A 326 45.79 1.93 -38.99
C LYS A 326 44.81 2.83 -39.75
N LYS A 327 43.68 3.18 -39.15
CA LYS A 327 42.67 4.08 -39.73
C LYS A 327 42.99 5.56 -39.45
N GLU A 328 43.77 5.84 -38.41
CA GLU A 328 44.24 7.18 -38.04
C GLU A 328 45.53 7.54 -38.79
N ASP A 329 46.43 6.58 -39.02
CA ASP A 329 47.70 6.77 -39.76
C ASP A 329 47.54 6.74 -41.30
N GLY A 330 46.35 6.38 -41.80
CA GLY A 330 46.02 6.27 -43.22
C GLY A 330 45.24 7.45 -43.79
N ARG A 331 45.33 8.63 -43.16
CA ARG A 331 44.64 9.86 -43.56
C ARG A 331 45.64 10.99 -43.79
#